data_AF-A0A429IBA1-F1
#
_entry.id   AF-A0A429IBA1-F1
#
_cell.length_a   1.000
_cell.length_b   1.000
_cell.length_c   1.000
_cell.angle_alpha   90.00
_cell.angle_beta   90.00
_cell.angle_gamma   90.00
#
_symmetry.space_group_name_H-M   'P 1'
#
loop_
_entity.id
_entity.type
_entity.pdbx_description
1 polymer ?
#
loop_
_entity_poly.entity_id
_entity_poly.type
_entity_poly.pdbx_seq_one_letter_code
_entity_poly.pdbx_strand_id
1 'polypeptide(L)'
;MQRIRRRFRPALIAAAVAASLALPLAAAGPAAASAQPRPASERTAMYARDHDGVLWQYEGTGWTVPPFRPRARIGGGWDEYVQITSLGGTSAGGTGDVAAVDRSGKLYFYEGSGDPSAPFKSRQAIGYGWDRYISITGAGDANNDGKNDLVARDTDGGLYFYAGTGKPSAPFAPPVRVGGGWQVYDHLTTFGNGLLARDTDGVLWKYQATGSSDPSRPFESRARVGGGWNIYADFVGIRDLDGDQLPDLAARDLDGNLSVYEGMRYQGRVVPNKAIPIGGGWQAYDLLF
;
A
#
# COMPACT_ATOMS: atom_id res chain seq x y z
N MET A 1 32.01 22.91 -45.90
CA MET A 1 32.92 22.44 -44.82
C MET A 1 32.60 23.31 -43.61
N GLN A 2 32.16 22.84 -42.44
CA GLN A 2 32.69 21.80 -41.54
C GLN A 2 31.54 21.32 -40.62
N ARG A 3 31.39 20.02 -40.42
CA ARG A 3 30.45 19.42 -39.46
C ARG A 3 31.04 19.48 -38.06
N ILE A 4 30.35 20.11 -37.10
CA ILE A 4 30.70 20.00 -35.67
C ILE A 4 29.81 18.94 -35.03
N ARG A 5 30.41 17.80 -34.68
CA ARG A 5 29.78 16.76 -33.85
C ARG A 5 29.85 17.19 -32.39
N ARG A 6 28.72 17.52 -31.76
CA ARG A 6 28.65 17.64 -30.29
C ARG A 6 28.40 16.25 -29.70
N ARG A 7 29.35 15.78 -28.89
CA ARG A 7 29.27 14.54 -28.12
C ARG A 7 28.19 14.69 -27.04
N PHE A 8 27.24 13.77 -27.00
CA PHE A 8 26.37 13.57 -25.84
C PHE A 8 27.21 13.11 -24.65
N ARG A 9 26.99 13.74 -23.49
CA ARG A 9 27.31 13.20 -22.16
C ARG A 9 25.99 13.10 -21.41
N PRO A 10 25.58 11.93 -20.88
CA PRO A 10 24.46 11.88 -19.96
C PRO A 10 24.94 12.42 -18.60
N ALA A 11 24.24 13.42 -18.05
CA ALA A 11 24.44 13.85 -16.68
C ALA A 11 23.38 13.17 -15.80
N LEU A 12 23.83 12.32 -14.87
CA LEU A 12 23.10 12.00 -13.64
C LEU A 12 22.91 13.30 -12.83
N ILE A 13 21.77 13.42 -12.14
CA ILE A 13 21.49 14.10 -10.84
C ILE A 13 19.95 14.04 -10.70
N ALA A 14 19.41 13.10 -9.92
CA ALA A 14 19.19 13.14 -8.47
C ALA A 14 18.06 14.10 -8.04
N ALA A 15 17.10 13.53 -7.31
CA ALA A 15 15.87 14.14 -6.82
C ALA A 15 16.13 15.45 -6.08
N ALA A 16 15.39 16.49 -6.47
CA ALA A 16 15.34 17.75 -5.73
C ALA A 16 13.89 18.15 -5.53
N VAL A 17 13.36 17.93 -4.32
CA VAL A 17 12.51 18.91 -3.60
C VAL A 17 12.67 18.65 -2.10
N ALA A 18 13.37 19.54 -1.40
CA ALA A 18 13.02 20.00 -0.05
C ALA A 18 13.88 21.23 0.26
N ALA A 19 13.29 22.42 0.14
CA ALA A 19 13.87 23.64 0.66
C ALA A 19 13.88 23.57 2.20
N SER A 20 15.07 23.56 2.80
CA SER A 20 15.24 23.59 4.25
C SER A 20 14.88 24.97 4.81
N LEU A 21 13.72 25.07 5.46
CA LEU A 21 13.45 26.13 6.44
C LEU A 21 13.98 25.63 7.79
N ALA A 22 15.12 26.15 8.23
CA ALA A 22 15.63 25.94 9.56
C ALA A 22 14.73 26.68 10.57
N LEU A 23 13.86 25.94 11.26
CA LEU A 23 13.22 26.41 12.49
C LEU A 23 14.24 26.28 13.65
N PRO A 24 14.23 27.20 14.63
CA PRO A 24 15.15 27.12 15.75
C PRO A 24 14.88 25.86 16.56
N LEU A 25 15.96 25.17 16.91
CA LEU A 25 15.99 23.97 17.74
C LEU A 25 15.43 24.31 19.13
N ALA A 26 14.15 24.03 19.36
CA ALA A 26 13.62 23.99 20.72
C ALA A 26 14.33 22.85 21.46
N ALA A 27 14.92 23.18 22.61
CA ALA A 27 15.64 22.23 23.46
C ALA A 27 14.78 20.98 23.71
N ALA A 28 15.37 19.81 23.46
CA ALA A 28 14.75 18.53 23.76
C ALA A 28 14.34 18.49 25.24
N GLY A 29 13.03 18.44 25.50
CA GLY A 29 12.49 18.11 26.81
C GLY A 29 12.99 16.72 27.26
N PRO A 30 12.92 16.41 28.56
CA PRO A 30 13.45 15.17 29.09
C PRO A 30 12.83 13.97 28.37
N ALA A 31 13.67 13.02 28.00
CA ALA A 31 13.31 11.78 27.31
C ALA A 31 12.05 11.18 27.95
N ALA A 32 11.00 11.02 27.13
CA ALA A 32 9.76 10.38 27.55
C ALA A 32 10.10 9.02 28.15
N ALA A 33 9.60 8.80 29.37
CA ALA A 33 9.64 7.53 30.06
C ALA A 33 9.21 6.39 29.13
N SER A 34 9.86 5.23 29.27
CA SER A 34 9.60 4.00 28.53
C SER A 34 8.10 3.69 28.42
N ALA A 35 7.49 4.04 27.29
CA ALA A 35 6.16 3.57 26.95
C ALA A 35 6.23 2.04 26.83
N GLN A 36 5.29 1.33 27.46
CA GLN A 36 5.18 -0.11 27.22
C GLN A 36 5.06 -0.37 25.71
N PRO A 37 5.63 -1.47 25.17
CA PRO A 37 5.45 -1.81 23.77
C PRO A 37 3.96 -1.87 23.45
N ARG A 38 3.52 -1.18 22.39
CA ARG A 38 2.12 -1.19 21.95
C ARG A 38 1.64 -2.64 21.80
N PRO A 39 0.38 -2.97 22.16
CA PRO A 39 -0.15 -4.31 21.96
C PRO A 39 -0.13 -4.70 20.48
N ALA A 40 -0.08 -6.00 20.17
CA ALA A 40 0.06 -6.48 18.80
C ALA A 40 -1.08 -6.00 17.87
N SER A 41 -2.29 -5.89 18.41
CA SER A 41 -3.46 -5.32 17.72
C SER A 41 -3.26 -3.87 17.26
N GLU A 42 -2.39 -3.11 17.92
CA GLU A 42 -2.09 -1.71 17.60
C GLU A 42 -0.83 -1.53 16.75
N ARG A 43 -0.02 -2.58 16.58
CA ARG A 43 1.15 -2.54 15.69
C ARG A 43 0.77 -2.98 14.30
N THR A 44 1.33 -2.33 13.29
CA THR A 44 1.17 -2.71 11.87
C THR A 44 1.74 -4.11 11.59
N ALA A 45 1.18 -4.80 10.60
CA ALA A 45 1.83 -5.95 9.98
C ALA A 45 1.84 -5.79 8.47
N MET A 46 3.01 -5.84 7.85
CA MET A 46 3.14 -5.95 6.41
C MET A 46 3.33 -7.42 6.04
N TYR A 47 2.76 -7.84 4.93
CA TYR A 47 2.94 -9.17 4.40
C TYR A 47 3.77 -9.14 3.12
N ALA A 48 4.54 -10.19 2.89
CA ALA A 48 5.37 -10.32 1.71
C ALA A 48 5.38 -11.77 1.23
N ARG A 49 5.25 -11.98 -0.08
CA ARG A 49 5.36 -13.29 -0.70
C ARG A 49 6.71 -13.44 -1.37
N ASP A 50 7.42 -14.52 -1.07
CA ASP A 50 8.67 -14.84 -1.76
C ASP A 50 8.43 -15.60 -3.07
N HIS A 51 9.49 -15.73 -3.88
CA HIS A 51 9.42 -16.39 -5.19
C HIS A 51 9.06 -17.88 -5.12
N ASP A 52 9.14 -18.50 -3.94
CA ASP A 52 8.73 -19.89 -3.69
C ASP A 52 7.27 -20.00 -3.23
N GLY A 53 6.53 -18.88 -3.19
CA GLY A 53 5.14 -18.84 -2.77
C GLY A 53 4.95 -18.93 -1.25
N VAL A 54 5.98 -18.63 -0.46
CA VAL A 54 5.88 -18.56 0.99
C VAL A 54 5.48 -17.15 1.40
N LEU A 55 4.43 -17.06 2.21
CA LEU A 55 4.01 -15.83 2.86
C LEU A 55 4.78 -15.61 4.15
N TRP A 56 5.31 -14.40 4.26
CA TRP A 56 6.02 -13.89 5.43
C TRP A 56 5.29 -12.70 6.02
N GLN A 57 5.32 -12.59 7.35
CA GLN A 57 4.81 -11.45 8.08
C GLN A 57 5.95 -10.63 8.68
N TYR A 58 5.84 -9.32 8.53
CA TYR A 58 6.72 -8.31 9.09
C TYR A 58 5.94 -7.48 10.11
N GLU A 59 6.05 -7.86 11.39
CA GLU A 59 5.43 -7.10 12.48
C GLU A 59 6.16 -5.77 12.68
N GLY A 60 5.39 -4.68 12.74
CA GLY A 60 5.88 -3.38 13.13
C GLY A 60 6.38 -3.37 14.58
N THR A 61 7.42 -2.58 14.83
CA THR A 61 7.94 -2.35 16.19
C THR A 61 7.17 -1.26 16.94
N GLY A 62 6.43 -0.41 16.21
CA GLY A 62 5.86 0.83 16.74
C GLY A 62 6.79 2.04 16.54
N TRP A 63 7.83 1.92 15.72
CA TRP A 63 8.83 2.95 15.43
C TRP A 63 9.27 2.83 13.98
N THR A 64 9.76 3.91 13.35
CA THR A 64 10.34 3.82 12.00
C THR A 64 11.75 3.22 11.96
N VAL A 65 12.49 3.24 13.08
CA VAL A 65 13.84 2.68 13.17
C VAL A 65 14.05 1.92 14.49
N PRO A 66 14.22 0.58 14.47
CA PRO A 66 13.96 -0.31 13.34
C PRO A 66 12.44 -0.45 13.08
N PRO A 67 11.99 -0.55 11.81
CA PRO A 67 10.56 -0.58 11.47
C PRO A 67 9.87 -1.89 11.83
N PHE A 68 10.56 -3.01 11.60
CA PHE A 68 10.00 -4.34 11.70
C PHE A 68 10.82 -5.24 12.63
N ARG A 69 10.13 -6.17 13.27
CA ARG A 69 10.73 -7.33 13.92
C ARG A 69 11.28 -8.32 12.88
N PRO A 70 12.08 -9.31 13.29
CA PRO A 70 12.43 -10.42 12.40
C PRO A 70 11.18 -11.04 11.78
N ARG A 71 11.23 -11.32 10.47
CA ARG A 71 10.10 -11.88 9.73
C ARG A 71 9.65 -13.22 10.31
N ALA A 72 8.34 -13.44 10.35
CA ALA A 72 7.73 -14.71 10.72
C ALA A 72 7.21 -15.44 9.47
N ARG A 73 7.41 -16.75 9.39
CA ARG A 73 6.86 -17.57 8.29
C ARG A 73 5.40 -17.89 8.60
N ILE A 74 4.50 -17.58 7.68
CA ILE A 74 3.08 -17.92 7.79
C ILE A 74 2.79 -19.27 7.12
N GLY A 75 3.22 -19.45 5.86
CA GLY A 75 2.92 -20.68 5.13
C GLY A 75 3.28 -20.62 3.66
N GLY A 76 3.32 -21.77 2.99
CA GLY A 76 3.51 -21.88 1.53
C GLY A 76 2.17 -21.92 0.79
N GLY A 77 2.24 -22.01 -0.55
CA GLY A 77 1.07 -22.16 -1.43
C GLY A 77 0.44 -20.85 -1.89
N TRP A 78 1.02 -19.71 -1.51
CA TRP A 78 0.53 -18.38 -1.91
C TRP A 78 0.90 -18.00 -3.33
N ASP A 79 1.75 -18.79 -4.00
CA ASP A 79 2.01 -18.65 -5.42
C ASP A 79 0.75 -18.95 -6.27
N GLU A 80 -0.27 -19.63 -5.72
CA GLU A 80 -1.54 -19.88 -6.42
C GLU A 80 -2.26 -18.59 -6.85
N TYR A 81 -1.96 -17.47 -6.20
CA TYR A 81 -2.52 -16.15 -6.47
C TYR A 81 -1.69 -15.33 -7.45
N VAL A 82 -2.34 -14.64 -8.36
CA VAL A 82 -1.69 -13.65 -9.26
C VAL A 82 -1.79 -12.23 -8.72
N GLN A 83 -2.75 -11.96 -7.83
CA GLN A 83 -2.95 -10.66 -7.20
C GLN A 83 -3.38 -10.88 -5.75
N ILE A 84 -2.82 -10.10 -4.82
CA ILE A 84 -3.21 -10.09 -3.41
C ILE A 84 -3.20 -8.63 -2.94
N THR A 85 -4.19 -8.22 -2.15
CA THR A 85 -4.23 -6.90 -1.53
C THR A 85 -4.83 -6.99 -0.14
N SER A 86 -4.25 -6.25 0.81
CA SER A 86 -4.93 -5.87 2.04
C SER A 86 -6.11 -4.96 1.70
N LEU A 87 -7.28 -5.20 2.29
CA LEU A 87 -8.49 -4.40 2.09
C LEU A 87 -8.53 -3.18 3.01
N GLY A 88 -7.89 -3.30 4.17
CA GLY A 88 -7.70 -2.26 5.16
C GLY A 88 -6.41 -2.48 5.94
N GLY A 89 -6.23 -1.72 7.02
CA GLY A 89 -5.02 -1.83 7.85
C GLY A 89 -4.89 -3.18 8.55
N THR A 90 -3.81 -3.88 8.27
CA THR A 90 -3.42 -5.14 8.92
C THR A 90 -2.65 -4.89 10.21
N SER A 91 -2.81 -5.79 11.19
CA SER A 91 -2.12 -5.69 12.48
C SER A 91 -1.23 -6.89 12.78
N ALA A 92 -0.22 -6.66 13.61
CA ALA A 92 0.59 -7.71 14.19
C ALA A 92 -0.21 -8.65 15.09
N GLY A 93 -1.44 -8.29 15.47
CA GLY A 93 -2.38 -9.18 16.17
C GLY A 93 -3.14 -10.12 15.25
N GLY A 94 -2.83 -10.19 13.95
CA GLY A 94 -3.53 -11.06 13.00
C GLY A 94 -4.91 -10.54 12.59
N THR A 95 -5.12 -9.23 12.66
CA THR A 95 -6.36 -8.59 12.13
C THR A 95 -6.09 -7.95 10.78
N GLY A 96 -7.17 -7.67 10.05
CA GLY A 96 -7.13 -7.11 8.69
C GLY A 96 -7.47 -8.17 7.66
N ASP A 97 -8.31 -7.77 6.70
CA ASP A 97 -8.83 -8.67 5.68
C ASP A 97 -8.05 -8.54 4.38
N VAL A 98 -7.97 -9.63 3.63
CA VAL A 98 -7.22 -9.73 2.38
C VAL A 98 -8.11 -10.29 1.28
N ALA A 99 -7.96 -9.74 0.07
CA ALA A 99 -8.51 -10.28 -1.16
C ALA A 99 -7.39 -10.85 -2.02
N ALA A 100 -7.63 -12.00 -2.64
CA ALA A 100 -6.65 -12.64 -3.51
C ALA A 100 -7.32 -13.25 -4.74
N VAL A 101 -6.72 -13.09 -5.91
CA VAL A 101 -7.21 -13.66 -7.18
C VAL A 101 -6.27 -14.76 -7.61
N ASP A 102 -6.81 -15.96 -7.81
CA ASP A 102 -6.03 -17.11 -8.27
C ASP A 102 -5.74 -17.06 -9.78
N ARG A 103 -4.85 -17.95 -10.25
CA ARG A 103 -4.51 -18.10 -11.68
C ARG A 103 -5.70 -18.46 -12.59
N SER A 104 -6.82 -18.92 -12.03
CA SER A 104 -8.05 -19.24 -12.76
C SER A 104 -9.03 -18.07 -12.83
N GLY A 105 -8.67 -16.91 -12.28
CA GLY A 105 -9.55 -15.74 -12.23
C GLY A 105 -10.61 -15.82 -11.13
N LYS A 106 -10.40 -16.64 -10.10
CA LYS A 106 -11.29 -16.76 -8.95
C LYS A 106 -10.84 -15.86 -7.82
N LEU A 107 -11.76 -15.07 -7.29
CA LEU A 107 -11.53 -14.28 -6.08
C LEU A 107 -11.75 -15.12 -4.82
N TYR A 108 -10.83 -14.95 -3.89
CA TYR A 108 -10.88 -15.43 -2.53
C TYR A 108 -10.84 -14.26 -1.54
N PHE A 109 -11.56 -14.43 -0.45
CA PHE A 109 -11.54 -13.54 0.71
C PHE A 109 -10.92 -14.24 1.92
N TYR A 110 -10.03 -13.54 2.60
CA TYR A 110 -9.34 -13.96 3.80
C TYR A 110 -9.72 -13.01 4.93
N GLU A 111 -10.51 -13.51 5.87
CA GLU A 111 -10.83 -12.76 7.09
C GLU A 111 -9.65 -12.82 8.05
N GLY A 112 -9.33 -11.70 8.70
CA GLY A 112 -8.38 -11.68 9.81
C GLY A 112 -8.80 -12.64 10.93
N SER A 113 -7.86 -13.38 11.51
CA SER A 113 -8.16 -14.37 12.56
C SER A 113 -8.12 -13.79 13.98
N GLY A 114 -7.37 -12.71 14.19
CA GLY A 114 -6.98 -12.23 15.52
C GLY A 114 -5.87 -13.05 16.19
N ASP A 115 -5.22 -13.96 15.44
CA ASP A 115 -4.08 -14.76 15.89
C ASP A 115 -2.82 -14.36 15.09
N PRO A 116 -1.77 -13.83 15.75
CA PRO A 116 -0.52 -13.44 15.07
C PRO A 116 0.20 -14.59 14.38
N SER A 117 0.03 -15.83 14.85
CA SER A 117 0.69 -17.01 14.27
C SER A 117 -0.05 -17.61 13.08
N ALA A 118 -1.33 -17.26 12.93
CA ALA A 118 -2.21 -17.71 11.87
C ALA A 118 -3.13 -16.56 11.45
N PRO A 119 -2.60 -15.49 10.83
CA PRO A 119 -3.26 -14.19 10.69
C PRO A 119 -4.57 -14.19 9.89
N PHE A 120 -4.85 -15.25 9.15
CA PHE A 120 -6.07 -15.37 8.35
C PHE A 120 -6.83 -16.65 8.68
N LYS A 121 -8.16 -16.54 8.69
CA LYS A 121 -9.05 -17.70 8.70
C LYS A 121 -8.99 -18.43 7.35
N SER A 122 -9.65 -19.59 7.28
CA SER A 122 -9.85 -20.31 6.03
C SER A 122 -10.46 -19.41 4.95
N ARG A 123 -9.85 -19.39 3.77
CA ARG A 123 -10.30 -18.61 2.61
C ARG A 123 -11.73 -18.94 2.21
N GLN A 124 -12.47 -17.93 1.78
CA GLN A 124 -13.80 -18.07 1.21
C GLN A 124 -13.74 -17.80 -0.28
N ALA A 125 -14.24 -18.73 -1.09
CA ALA A 125 -14.32 -18.56 -2.54
C ALA A 125 -15.52 -17.68 -2.89
N ILE A 126 -15.27 -16.52 -3.50
CA ILE A 126 -16.30 -15.52 -3.77
C ILE A 126 -16.91 -15.68 -5.16
N GLY A 127 -16.08 -15.93 -6.18
CA GLY A 127 -16.56 -16.14 -7.54
C GLY A 127 -15.47 -16.02 -8.60
N TYR A 128 -15.83 -16.37 -9.84
CA TYR A 128 -14.96 -16.29 -11.02
C TYR A 128 -15.09 -14.95 -11.77
N GLY A 129 -14.24 -14.74 -12.77
CA GLY A 129 -14.28 -13.59 -13.67
C GLY A 129 -13.47 -12.38 -13.20
N TRP A 130 -12.56 -12.59 -12.24
CA TRP A 130 -11.65 -11.55 -11.72
C TRP A 130 -10.37 -11.41 -12.53
N ASP A 131 -10.08 -12.35 -13.43
CA ASP A 131 -9.05 -12.28 -14.46
C ASP A 131 -9.27 -11.14 -15.48
N ARG A 132 -10.49 -10.57 -15.54
CA ARG A 132 -10.76 -9.33 -16.28
C ARG A 132 -10.02 -8.10 -15.73
N TYR A 133 -9.57 -8.16 -14.48
CA TYR A 133 -8.91 -7.04 -13.80
C TYR A 133 -7.40 -7.27 -13.78
N ILE A 134 -6.65 -6.26 -14.17
CA ILE A 134 -5.18 -6.27 -14.13
C ILE A 134 -4.62 -5.80 -12.80
N SER A 135 -5.46 -5.20 -11.96
CA SER A 135 -5.09 -4.74 -10.62
C SER A 135 -6.34 -4.71 -9.74
N ILE A 136 -6.20 -5.24 -8.53
CA ILE A 136 -7.12 -5.05 -7.41
C ILE A 136 -6.37 -4.33 -6.29
N THR A 137 -7.06 -3.45 -5.57
CA THR A 137 -6.47 -2.70 -4.47
C THR A 137 -7.53 -2.43 -3.42
N GLY A 138 -7.21 -2.63 -2.15
CA GLY A 138 -8.06 -2.12 -1.07
C GLY A 138 -8.28 -0.63 -1.21
N ALA A 139 -9.40 -0.13 -0.72
CA ALA A 139 -9.67 1.31 -0.68
C ALA A 139 -9.84 1.84 0.75
N GLY A 140 -9.64 0.98 1.76
CA GLY A 140 -10.05 1.26 3.13
C GLY A 140 -11.57 1.43 3.20
N ASP A 141 -12.05 2.24 4.13
CA ASP A 141 -13.47 2.59 4.23
C ASP A 141 -13.76 3.87 3.44
N ALA A 142 -13.86 3.74 2.11
CA ALA A 142 -13.93 4.87 1.20
C ALA A 142 -15.33 5.51 1.18
N ASN A 143 -16.37 4.75 1.51
CA ASN A 143 -17.75 5.23 1.62
C ASN A 143 -18.16 5.59 3.07
N ASN A 144 -17.25 5.41 4.04
CA ASN A 144 -17.43 5.75 5.46
C ASN A 144 -18.61 5.00 6.12
N ASP A 145 -18.78 3.72 5.78
CA ASP A 145 -19.80 2.84 6.33
C ASP A 145 -19.26 1.83 7.36
N GLY A 146 -17.97 1.94 7.69
CA GLY A 146 -17.26 1.12 8.67
C GLY A 146 -16.71 -0.19 8.10
N LYS A 147 -16.71 -0.37 6.77
CA LYS A 147 -16.28 -1.61 6.12
C LYS A 147 -15.20 -1.33 5.10
N ASN A 148 -14.31 -2.30 4.91
CA ASN A 148 -13.27 -2.16 3.90
C ASN A 148 -13.84 -2.39 2.50
N ASP A 149 -13.56 -1.44 1.62
CA ASP A 149 -13.91 -1.42 0.21
C ASP A 149 -12.73 -1.89 -0.65
N LEU A 150 -13.03 -2.20 -1.91
CA LEU A 150 -12.07 -2.59 -2.93
C LEU A 150 -12.26 -1.74 -4.19
N VAL A 151 -11.17 -1.45 -4.88
CA VAL A 151 -11.21 -1.04 -6.29
C VAL A 151 -10.55 -2.09 -7.17
N ALA A 152 -11.07 -2.22 -8.39
CA ALA A 152 -10.49 -3.07 -9.41
C ALA A 152 -10.38 -2.31 -10.74
N ARG A 153 -9.26 -2.49 -11.43
CA ARG A 153 -8.99 -1.85 -12.72
C ARG A 153 -8.89 -2.89 -13.82
N ASP A 154 -9.64 -2.68 -14.90
CA ASP A 154 -9.57 -3.53 -16.10
C ASP A 154 -8.44 -3.11 -17.06
N THR A 155 -8.25 -3.89 -18.12
CA THR A 155 -7.24 -3.65 -19.17
C THR A 155 -7.48 -2.36 -19.95
N ASP A 156 -8.74 -1.92 -20.05
CA ASP A 156 -9.15 -0.74 -20.83
C ASP A 156 -9.06 0.55 -19.99
N GLY A 157 -8.58 0.43 -18.74
CA GLY A 157 -8.43 1.54 -17.81
C GLY A 157 -9.75 1.98 -17.16
N GLY A 158 -10.76 1.13 -17.17
CA GLY A 158 -11.96 1.25 -16.36
C GLY A 158 -11.64 0.93 -14.89
N LEU A 159 -11.96 1.85 -13.98
CA LEU A 159 -11.93 1.61 -12.53
C LEU A 159 -13.34 1.30 -12.03
N TYR A 160 -13.44 0.27 -11.22
CA TYR A 160 -14.66 -0.20 -10.58
C TYR A 160 -14.49 -0.17 -9.07
N PHE A 161 -15.52 0.29 -8.39
CA PHE A 161 -15.62 0.31 -6.94
C PHE A 161 -16.51 -0.83 -6.47
N TYR A 162 -16.06 -1.52 -5.44
CA TYR A 162 -16.70 -2.65 -4.80
C TYR A 162 -16.89 -2.30 -3.32
N ALA A 163 -18.10 -1.89 -2.96
CA ALA A 163 -18.42 -1.54 -1.58
C ALA A 163 -18.35 -2.78 -0.68
N GLY A 164 -17.73 -2.65 0.49
CA GLY A 164 -17.68 -3.68 1.51
C GLY A 164 -19.07 -3.98 2.08
N THR A 165 -19.36 -5.25 2.36
CA THR A 165 -20.64 -5.65 2.98
C THR A 165 -20.52 -6.01 4.46
N GLY A 166 -19.29 -6.26 4.93
CA GLY A 166 -19.02 -6.77 6.27
C GLY A 166 -19.43 -8.23 6.46
N LYS A 167 -19.76 -8.94 5.37
CA LYS A 167 -20.15 -10.36 5.38
C LYS A 167 -19.10 -11.17 4.62
N PRO A 168 -18.26 -11.98 5.29
CA PRO A 168 -17.19 -12.74 4.64
C PRO A 168 -17.63 -13.59 3.43
N SER A 169 -18.85 -14.13 3.46
CA SER A 169 -19.40 -14.98 2.38
C SER A 169 -19.85 -14.22 1.14
N ALA A 170 -20.00 -12.90 1.24
CA ALA A 170 -20.34 -12.00 0.15
C ALA A 170 -19.71 -10.64 0.43
N PRO A 171 -18.37 -10.55 0.46
CA PRO A 171 -17.64 -9.43 1.08
C PRO A 171 -17.81 -8.11 0.34
N PHE A 172 -18.21 -8.17 -0.93
CA PHE A 172 -18.40 -7.00 -1.78
C PHE A 172 -19.80 -6.96 -2.40
N ALA A 173 -20.34 -5.75 -2.51
CA ALA A 173 -21.51 -5.45 -3.33
C ALA A 173 -21.17 -5.57 -4.84
N PRO A 174 -22.17 -5.61 -5.74
CA PRO A 174 -21.94 -5.54 -7.17
C PRO A 174 -21.10 -4.31 -7.57
N PRO A 175 -20.19 -4.43 -8.54
CA PRO A 175 -19.30 -3.34 -8.92
C PRO A 175 -20.05 -2.15 -9.50
N VAL A 176 -19.61 -0.95 -9.15
CA VAL A 176 -20.02 0.29 -9.80
C VAL A 176 -18.82 0.89 -10.52
N ARG A 177 -19.00 1.26 -11.79
CA ARG A 177 -17.94 1.88 -12.57
C ARG A 177 -17.73 3.32 -12.10
N VAL A 178 -16.51 3.63 -11.66
CA VAL A 178 -16.09 4.98 -11.26
C VAL A 178 -15.78 5.83 -12.49
N GLY A 179 -15.07 5.26 -13.47
CA GLY A 179 -14.66 5.99 -14.67
C GLY A 179 -13.63 5.24 -15.51
N GLY A 180 -13.22 5.86 -16.63
CA GLY A 180 -12.10 5.39 -17.47
C GLY A 180 -10.83 6.22 -17.26
N GLY A 181 -9.76 5.91 -18.01
CA GLY A 181 -8.52 6.68 -18.00
C GLY A 181 -7.49 6.23 -16.95
N TRP A 182 -7.75 5.13 -16.24
CA TRP A 182 -6.87 4.63 -15.19
C TRP A 182 -5.68 3.83 -15.71
N GLN A 183 -5.58 3.58 -17.02
CA GLN A 183 -4.43 2.95 -17.67
C GLN A 183 -3.16 3.81 -17.64
N VAL A 184 -3.27 5.09 -17.26
CA VAL A 184 -2.11 5.98 -17.04
C VAL A 184 -1.32 5.60 -15.79
N TYR A 185 -1.89 4.78 -14.91
CA TYR A 185 -1.25 4.33 -13.68
C TYR A 185 -0.57 2.99 -13.91
N ASP A 186 0.61 2.78 -13.35
CA ASP A 186 1.26 1.48 -13.34
C ASP A 186 1.19 0.80 -11.96
N HIS A 187 0.93 1.59 -10.90
CA HIS A 187 0.84 1.10 -9.53
C HIS A 187 -0.27 1.78 -8.74
N LEU A 188 -1.03 1.00 -7.98
CA LEU A 188 -2.08 1.44 -7.06
C LEU A 188 -1.89 0.76 -5.71
N THR A 189 -2.04 1.51 -4.61
CA THR A 189 -2.06 0.94 -3.26
C THR A 189 -3.03 1.70 -2.35
N THR A 190 -3.63 1.00 -1.39
CA THR A 190 -4.39 1.62 -0.30
C THR A 190 -3.47 2.56 0.48
N PHE A 191 -3.93 3.75 0.87
CA PHE A 191 -3.14 4.60 1.76
C PHE A 191 -4.04 5.53 2.57
N GLY A 192 -4.15 5.21 3.86
CA GLY A 192 -5.13 5.83 4.76
C GLY A 192 -6.54 5.64 4.23
N ASN A 193 -7.30 6.73 4.20
CA ASN A 193 -8.59 6.74 3.52
C ASN A 193 -8.40 7.10 2.03
N GLY A 194 -8.54 6.09 1.16
CA GLY A 194 -8.33 6.19 -0.29
C GLY A 194 -7.01 5.58 -0.78
N LEU A 195 -6.51 6.07 -1.91
CA LEU A 195 -5.44 5.41 -2.68
C LEU A 195 -4.23 6.33 -2.91
N LEU A 196 -3.07 5.70 -3.07
CA LEU A 196 -1.95 6.26 -3.82
C LEU A 196 -1.87 5.60 -5.20
N ALA A 197 -1.54 6.40 -6.21
CA ALA A 197 -1.44 5.96 -7.59
C ALA A 197 -0.20 6.55 -8.24
N ARG A 198 0.68 5.71 -8.77
CA ARG A 198 1.85 6.14 -9.56
C ARG A 198 1.50 6.07 -11.03
N ASP A 199 1.68 7.18 -11.74
CA ASP A 199 1.56 7.20 -13.19
C ASP A 199 2.83 6.71 -13.89
N THR A 200 2.72 6.38 -15.17
CA THR A 200 3.84 5.87 -15.97
C THR A 200 5.01 6.84 -16.11
N ASP A 201 4.83 8.13 -15.80
CA ASP A 201 5.89 9.14 -15.76
C ASP A 201 6.59 9.20 -14.39
N GLY A 202 6.18 8.36 -13.44
CA GLY A 202 6.73 8.29 -12.09
C GLY A 202 6.22 9.40 -11.16
N VAL A 203 5.06 9.99 -11.45
CA VAL A 203 4.38 10.93 -10.55
C VAL A 203 3.42 10.17 -9.64
N LEU A 204 3.57 10.38 -8.34
CA LEU A 204 2.65 9.88 -7.33
C LEU A 204 1.50 10.86 -7.13
N TRP A 205 0.29 10.31 -7.12
CA TRP A 205 -0.97 11.01 -6.91
C TRP A 205 -1.70 10.43 -5.71
N LYS A 206 -2.33 11.30 -4.91
CA LYS A 206 -3.22 10.93 -3.82
C LYS A 206 -4.66 11.06 -4.29
N TYR A 207 -5.42 9.98 -4.15
CA TYR A 207 -6.87 9.95 -4.24
C TYR A 207 -7.43 9.85 -2.82
N GLN A 208 -8.00 10.94 -2.34
CA GLN A 208 -8.68 10.97 -1.05
C GLN A 208 -10.10 10.40 -1.24
N ALA A 209 -10.54 9.51 -0.36
CA ALA A 209 -11.92 9.06 -0.42
C ALA A 209 -12.90 10.18 -0.02
N THR A 210 -14.08 10.19 -0.64
CA THR A 210 -15.12 11.19 -0.36
C THR A 210 -15.88 10.90 0.93
N GLY A 211 -15.88 9.64 1.40
CA GLY A 211 -16.82 9.18 2.43
C GLY A 211 -18.28 9.21 1.97
N SER A 212 -18.50 9.31 0.66
CA SER A 212 -19.85 9.37 0.08
C SER A 212 -20.42 7.97 -0.05
N SER A 213 -21.73 7.84 0.19
CA SER A 213 -22.49 6.64 -0.14
C SER A 213 -22.76 6.48 -1.64
N ASP A 214 -22.35 7.43 -2.50
CA ASP A 214 -22.40 7.29 -3.96
C ASP A 214 -21.17 6.50 -4.47
N PRO A 215 -21.34 5.22 -4.84
CA PRO A 215 -20.24 4.36 -5.27
C PRO A 215 -19.67 4.73 -6.65
N SER A 216 -20.31 5.63 -7.41
CA SER A 216 -19.77 6.12 -8.68
C SER A 216 -18.71 7.20 -8.49
N ARG A 217 -18.63 7.80 -7.28
CA ARG A 217 -17.70 8.88 -6.94
C ARG A 217 -17.01 8.65 -5.58
N PRO A 218 -16.30 7.52 -5.41
CA PRO A 218 -15.68 7.17 -4.12
C PRO A 218 -14.48 8.05 -3.78
N PHE A 219 -13.90 8.78 -4.75
CA PHE A 219 -12.71 9.62 -4.55
C PHE A 219 -12.92 11.07 -4.97
N GLU A 220 -12.26 11.96 -4.25
CA GLU A 220 -12.06 13.36 -4.64
C GLU A 220 -11.22 13.45 -5.94
N SER A 221 -11.10 14.69 -6.45
CA SER A 221 -10.11 14.97 -7.49
C SER A 221 -8.69 14.66 -6.98
N ARG A 222 -7.89 13.99 -7.82
CA ARG A 222 -6.51 13.60 -7.47
C ARG A 222 -5.65 14.81 -7.11
N ALA A 223 -4.82 14.67 -6.09
CA ALA A 223 -3.81 15.64 -5.71
C ALA A 223 -2.42 15.12 -6.07
N ARG A 224 -1.57 15.98 -6.63
CA ARG A 224 -0.17 15.60 -6.94
C ARG A 224 0.64 15.55 -5.66
N VAL A 225 1.28 14.41 -5.38
CA VAL A 225 2.24 14.27 -4.27
C VAL A 225 3.63 14.71 -4.74
N GLY A 226 4.15 14.12 -5.82
CA GLY A 226 5.48 14.43 -6.32
C GLY A 226 5.91 13.53 -7.47
N GLY A 227 7.00 13.87 -8.16
CA GLY A 227 7.62 13.04 -9.21
C GLY A 227 8.80 12.21 -8.69
N GLY A 228 9.36 11.33 -9.53
CA GLY A 228 10.55 10.53 -9.20
C GLY A 228 10.27 9.19 -8.54
N TRP A 229 9.01 8.74 -8.52
CA TRP A 229 8.60 7.47 -7.92
C TRP A 229 8.87 6.24 -8.80
N ASN A 230 9.40 6.45 -10.00
CA ASN A 230 9.85 5.40 -10.91
C ASN A 230 11.14 4.68 -10.43
N ILE A 231 11.78 5.17 -9.37
CA ILE A 231 12.88 4.46 -8.71
C ILE A 231 12.40 3.23 -7.92
N TYR A 232 11.10 3.17 -7.59
CA TYR A 232 10.52 2.08 -6.82
C TYR A 232 10.03 0.96 -7.74
N ALA A 233 10.43 -0.27 -7.46
CA ALA A 233 9.83 -1.44 -8.09
C ALA A 233 8.40 -1.67 -7.59
N ASP A 234 8.18 -1.41 -6.30
CA ASP A 234 6.92 -1.66 -5.61
C ASP A 234 6.78 -0.70 -4.41
N PHE A 235 5.54 -0.37 -4.04
CA PHE A 235 5.23 0.32 -2.80
C PHE A 235 3.83 -0.04 -2.30
N VAL A 236 3.71 -0.21 -0.99
CA VAL A 236 2.47 -0.57 -0.31
C VAL A 236 2.19 0.40 0.82
N GLY A 237 0.96 0.91 0.88
CA GLY A 237 0.50 1.62 2.06
C GLY A 237 0.26 0.64 3.18
N ILE A 238 0.93 0.89 4.28
CA ILE A 238 0.80 0.13 5.51
C ILE A 238 0.00 0.97 6.51
N ARG A 239 -0.49 0.32 7.55
CA ARG A 239 -1.11 1.05 8.66
C ARG A 239 -0.02 1.88 9.39
N ASP A 240 -0.44 2.64 10.38
CA ASP A 240 0.39 3.35 11.33
C ASP A 240 1.48 2.46 11.95
N LEU A 241 2.71 2.59 11.45
CA LEU A 241 3.87 1.80 11.83
C LEU A 241 4.59 2.42 13.03
N ASP A 242 4.77 3.75 13.01
CA ASP A 242 5.50 4.51 14.03
C ASP A 242 4.61 5.05 15.15
N GLY A 243 3.31 4.98 14.92
CA GLY A 243 2.32 5.19 15.93
C GLY A 243 1.80 6.61 16.06
N ASP A 244 2.03 7.45 15.06
CA ASP A 244 1.56 8.84 15.00
C ASP A 244 0.09 8.98 14.56
N GLN A 245 -0.61 7.85 14.35
CA GLN A 245 -1.98 7.72 13.87
C GLN A 245 -2.17 8.12 12.40
N LEU A 246 -1.09 8.22 11.63
CA LEU A 246 -1.13 8.35 10.19
C LEU A 246 -0.71 7.03 9.52
N PRO A 247 -1.27 6.70 8.36
CA PRO A 247 -0.75 5.59 7.56
C PRO A 247 0.69 5.87 7.10
N ASP A 248 1.49 4.81 7.05
CA ASP A 248 2.85 4.84 6.52
C ASP A 248 2.93 4.10 5.18
N LEU A 249 4.07 4.19 4.51
CA LEU A 249 4.29 3.51 3.23
C LEU A 249 5.61 2.74 3.26
N ALA A 250 5.60 1.49 2.85
CA ALA A 250 6.81 0.73 2.55
C ALA A 250 7.06 0.76 1.04
N ALA A 251 8.28 1.09 0.62
CA ALA A 251 8.64 1.22 -0.79
C ALA A 251 9.97 0.52 -1.07
N ARG A 252 9.98 -0.39 -2.05
CA ARG A 252 11.15 -1.17 -2.45
C ARG A 252 11.67 -0.68 -3.79
N ASP A 253 12.94 -0.29 -3.82
CA ASP A 253 13.59 0.17 -5.05
C ASP A 253 13.92 -0.97 -6.02
N LEU A 254 14.39 -0.62 -7.22
CA LEU A 254 14.76 -1.58 -8.27
C LEU A 254 15.95 -2.48 -7.88
N ASP A 255 16.77 -2.06 -6.90
CA ASP A 255 17.91 -2.82 -6.39
C ASP A 255 17.54 -3.73 -5.21
N GLY A 256 16.27 -3.69 -4.76
CA GLY A 256 15.77 -4.47 -3.65
C GLY A 256 16.05 -3.87 -2.27
N ASN A 257 16.33 -2.56 -2.18
CA ASN A 257 16.37 -1.85 -0.92
C ASN A 257 14.97 -1.37 -0.51
N LEU A 258 14.62 -1.60 0.74
CA LEU A 258 13.39 -1.06 1.31
C LEU A 258 13.64 0.28 1.99
N SER A 259 12.72 1.20 1.78
CA SER A 259 12.53 2.40 2.60
C SER A 259 11.13 2.41 3.20
N VAL A 260 10.98 2.96 4.40
CA VAL A 260 9.68 3.30 4.98
C VAL A 260 9.51 4.81 4.90
N TYR A 261 8.29 5.26 4.63
CA TYR A 261 7.90 6.66 4.63
C TYR A 261 6.89 6.91 5.74
N GLU A 262 7.20 7.88 6.58
CA GLU A 262 6.27 8.42 7.57
C GLU A 262 5.11 9.13 6.86
N GLY A 263 3.89 8.96 7.39
CA GLY A 263 2.74 9.74 7.02
C GLY A 263 2.90 11.22 7.40
N MET A 264 2.36 12.13 6.59
CA MET A 264 2.29 13.55 6.93
C MET A 264 0.97 14.16 6.45
N ARG A 265 0.40 15.05 7.27
CA ARG A 265 -0.69 15.91 6.85
C ARG A 265 -0.16 17.07 6.00
N TYR A 266 -0.57 17.12 4.75
CA TYR A 266 -0.25 18.20 3.81
C TYR A 266 -1.52 18.63 3.05
N GLN A 267 -1.86 19.91 3.14
CA GLN A 267 -3.04 20.51 2.47
C GLN A 267 -4.35 19.72 2.69
N GLY A 268 -4.59 19.29 3.93
CA GLY A 268 -5.79 18.54 4.32
C GLY A 268 -5.79 17.05 3.95
N ARG A 269 -4.70 16.53 3.38
CA ARG A 269 -4.54 15.11 3.00
C ARG A 269 -3.39 14.47 3.74
N VAL A 270 -3.41 13.16 3.89
CA VAL A 270 -2.23 12.40 4.33
C VAL A 270 -1.46 11.93 3.11
N VAL A 271 -0.15 12.18 3.09
CA VAL A 271 0.77 11.79 2.01
C VAL A 271 2.05 11.18 2.60
N PRO A 272 2.75 10.31 1.86
CA PRO A 272 4.09 9.86 2.25
C PRO A 272 5.05 11.05 2.29
N ASN A 273 5.91 11.11 3.31
CA ASN A 273 6.84 12.20 3.52
C ASN A 273 8.31 11.77 3.39
N LYS A 274 8.97 11.50 4.53
CA LYS A 274 10.41 11.29 4.59
C LYS A 274 10.72 9.82 4.41
N ALA A 275 11.53 9.49 3.40
CA ALA A 275 12.08 8.16 3.23
C ALA A 275 13.12 7.84 4.33
N ILE A 276 12.96 6.70 4.96
CA ILE A 276 13.84 6.14 5.98
C ILE A 276 14.38 4.83 5.43
N PRO A 277 15.66 4.78 5.02
CA PRO A 277 16.26 3.57 4.45
C PRO A 277 16.36 2.47 5.51
N ILE A 278 15.92 1.27 5.15
CA ILE A 278 15.95 0.08 6.01
C ILE A 278 17.08 -0.86 5.59
N GLY A 279 17.26 -1.04 4.28
CA GLY A 279 18.36 -1.84 3.70
C GLY A 279 17.90 -2.79 2.60
N GLY A 280 18.86 -3.54 2.05
CA GLY A 280 18.68 -4.48 0.94
C GLY A 280 18.09 -5.84 1.31
N GLY A 281 17.93 -6.71 0.31
CA GLY A 281 17.45 -8.09 0.47
C GLY A 281 15.96 -8.28 0.18
N TRP A 282 15.24 -7.21 -0.14
CA TRP A 282 13.80 -7.25 -0.39
C TRP A 282 13.45 -7.70 -1.80
N GLN A 283 14.42 -7.84 -2.70
CA GLN A 283 14.26 -8.55 -3.98
C GLN A 283 13.98 -10.05 -3.80
N ALA A 284 14.14 -10.59 -2.58
CA ALA A 284 13.70 -11.94 -2.24
C ALA A 284 12.17 -12.13 -2.33
N TYR A 285 11.42 -11.03 -2.38
CA TYR A 285 9.97 -11.02 -2.48
C TYR A 285 9.51 -10.70 -3.90
N ASP A 286 8.39 -11.27 -4.32
CA ASP A 286 7.72 -10.88 -5.57
C ASP A 286 6.52 -9.95 -5.34
N LEU A 287 6.02 -9.89 -4.10
CA LEU A 287 4.85 -9.09 -3.71
C LEU A 287 4.96 -8.58 -2.27
N LEU A 288 4.54 -7.33 -2.04
CA LEU A 288 4.33 -6.70 -0.73
C LEU A 288 2.86 -6.25 -0.60
N PHE A 289 2.21 -6.44 0.55
CA PHE A 289 0.82 -6.00 0.80
C PHE A 289 0.47 -5.82 2.29
#